data_AF-A0A226N865-F1
#
_entry.id   AF-A0A226N865-F1
#
_cell.length_a   1.000
_cell.length_b   1.000
_cell.length_c   1.000
_cell.angle_alpha   90.00
_cell.angle_beta   90.00
_cell.angle_gamma   90.00
#
_symmetry.space_group_name_H-M   'P 1'
#
loop_
_entity.id
_entity.type
_entity.pdbx_description
1 polymer ?
#
loop_
_entity_poly.entity_id
_entity_poly.type
_entity_poly.pdbx_seq_one_letter_code
_entity_poly.pdbx_strand_id
1 'polypeptide(L)'
;MLDLTVEENIGDGSKIMQLTAMDADEGANALVTYTIISGADDSFHVDPESGDLIATKRLDRERRSKYSLLVRADDGLQSSDMRINITVSDVNDHIPKFSKPVYSFDIPEDATPGK
;
A
#
# COMPACT_ATOMS: atom_id res chain seq x y z
N MET A 1 9.75 0.65 13.09
CA MET A 1 9.28 1.28 11.83
C MET A 1 9.15 0.16 10.83
N LEU A 2 8.01 0.09 10.14
CA LEU A 2 7.73 -0.90 9.12
C LEU A 2 7.51 -0.18 7.79
N ASP A 3 8.24 -0.56 6.76
CA ASP A 3 8.04 -0.03 5.41
C ASP A 3 7.31 -1.08 4.59
N LEU A 4 6.20 -0.66 3.99
CA LEU A 4 5.33 -1.50 3.19
C LEU A 4 5.14 -0.87 1.82
N THR A 5 5.16 -1.71 0.79
CA THR A 5 4.78 -1.33 -0.56
C THR A 5 3.45 -1.98 -0.89
N VAL A 6 2.50 -1.20 -1.39
CA VAL A 6 1.19 -1.69 -1.76
C VAL A 6 0.82 -1.19 -3.15
N GLU A 7 0.19 -2.03 -3.95
CA GLU A 7 -0.23 -1.67 -5.31
C GLU A 7 -1.40 -0.69 -5.27
N GLU A 8 -1.56 0.17 -6.28
CA GLU A 8 -2.69 1.12 -6.33
C GLU A 8 -4.03 0.48 -6.74
N ASN A 9 -3.97 -0.69 -7.37
CA ASN A 9 -5.15 -1.41 -7.87
C ASN A 9 -5.89 -2.24 -6.81
N ILE A 10 -5.55 -2.12 -5.53
CA ILE A 10 -6.31 -2.77 -4.46
C ILE A 10 -7.70 -2.15 -4.40
N GLY A 11 -8.71 -3.01 -4.49
CA GLY A 11 -10.10 -2.63 -4.36
C GLY A 11 -10.39 -2.01 -3.00
N ASP A 12 -11.41 -1.15 -2.95
CA ASP A 12 -11.99 -0.68 -1.71
C ASP A 12 -12.36 -1.86 -0.79
N GLY A 13 -11.98 -1.76 0.48
CA GLY A 13 -12.17 -2.82 1.48
C GLY A 13 -11.16 -3.97 1.41
N SER A 14 -10.11 -3.87 0.59
CA SER A 14 -9.10 -4.94 0.52
C SER A 14 -8.20 -4.95 1.74
N LYS A 15 -7.93 -6.16 2.25
CA LYS A 15 -6.90 -6.41 3.27
C LYS A 15 -5.52 -6.20 2.65
N ILE A 16 -4.75 -5.30 3.24
CA ILE A 16 -3.37 -5.01 2.86
C ILE A 16 -2.42 -5.98 3.58
N MET A 17 -2.52 -6.05 4.91
CA MET A 17 -1.70 -6.91 5.75
C MET A 17 -2.38 -7.19 7.08
N GLN A 18 -1.85 -8.16 7.82
CA GLN A 18 -2.22 -8.39 9.20
C GLN A 18 -1.07 -7.95 10.11
N LEU A 19 -1.38 -7.10 11.09
CA LEU A 19 -0.46 -6.71 12.13
C LEU A 19 -0.49 -7.77 13.24
N THR A 20 0.69 -8.22 13.65
CA THR A 20 0.84 -9.15 14.77
C THR A 20 1.76 -8.53 15.79
N ALA A 21 1.24 -8.30 17.00
CA ALA A 21 2.00 -8.01 18.19
C ALA A 21 2.26 -9.34 18.91
N MET A 22 3.53 -9.61 19.22
CA MET A 22 3.91 -10.74 20.05
C MET A 22 4.20 -10.22 21.45
N ASP A 23 3.32 -10.53 22.39
CA ASP A 23 3.60 -10.39 23.82
C ASP A 23 4.25 -11.69 24.35
N ALA A 24 5.18 -11.57 25.29
CA ALA A 24 5.89 -12.68 25.90
C ALA A 24 5.09 -13.34 27.04
N ASP A 25 3.96 -12.75 27.45
CA ASP A 25 3.11 -13.25 28.52
C ASP A 25 2.08 -14.28 28.00
N GLU A 26 2.11 -15.50 28.55
CA GLU A 26 1.12 -16.55 28.26
C GLU A 26 -0.20 -16.29 29.03
N GLY A 27 -1.34 -16.19 28.34
CA GLY A 27 -2.67 -16.17 28.96
C GLY A 27 -3.64 -15.18 28.33
N ALA A 28 -4.73 -14.81 29.04
CA ALA A 28 -5.74 -13.85 28.59
C ALA A 28 -5.20 -12.43 28.27
N ASN A 29 -3.94 -12.16 28.61
CA ASN A 29 -3.17 -10.98 28.20
C ASN A 29 -2.73 -11.02 26.73
N ALA A 30 -2.99 -12.13 26.02
CA ALA A 30 -2.74 -12.24 24.58
C ALA A 30 -3.76 -11.46 23.72
N LEU A 31 -4.83 -10.89 24.31
CA LEU A 31 -5.81 -10.11 23.56
C LEU A 31 -5.29 -8.68 23.34
N VAL A 32 -4.52 -8.51 22.27
CA VAL A 32 -3.97 -7.21 21.87
C VAL A 32 -4.96 -6.49 20.97
N THR A 33 -5.30 -5.27 21.34
CA THR A 33 -6.14 -4.38 20.54
C THR A 33 -5.31 -3.45 19.67
N TYR A 34 -5.65 -3.37 18.39
CA TYR A 34 -4.96 -2.50 17.43
C TYR A 34 -5.75 -1.22 17.17
N THR A 35 -5.07 -0.07 17.14
CA THR A 35 -5.72 1.22 16.84
C THR A 35 -4.78 2.11 16.03
N ILE A 36 -5.30 2.77 14.99
CA ILE A 36 -4.54 3.79 14.25
C ILE A 36 -4.66 5.11 15.00
N ILE A 37 -3.55 5.60 15.55
CA ILE A 37 -3.47 6.89 16.26
C ILE A 37 -3.46 8.05 15.25
N SER A 38 -2.76 7.92 14.13
CA SER A 38 -2.63 9.00 13.15
C SER A 38 -2.25 8.51 11.76
N GLY A 39 -2.55 9.32 10.74
CA GLY A 39 -2.09 9.12 9.36
C GLY A 39 -3.04 8.32 8.46
N ALA A 40 -4.15 7.80 9.01
CA ALA A 40 -5.14 7.05 8.24
C ALA A 40 -5.82 7.89 7.15
N ASP A 41 -6.05 9.20 7.39
CA ASP A 41 -6.69 10.14 6.44
C ASP A 41 -7.99 9.57 5.80
N ASP A 42 -8.75 8.77 6.56
CA ASP A 42 -9.93 7.98 6.11
C ASP A 42 -9.67 6.96 4.99
N SER A 43 -8.41 6.74 4.61
CA SER A 43 -7.99 5.79 3.57
C SER A 43 -7.63 4.41 4.13
N PHE A 44 -7.39 4.30 5.44
CA PHE A 44 -7.02 3.06 6.10
C PHE A 44 -7.85 2.81 7.35
N HIS A 45 -8.13 1.54 7.59
CA HIS A 45 -8.75 1.02 8.79
C HIS A 45 -7.93 -0.15 9.33
N VAL A 46 -7.85 -0.30 10.64
CA VAL A 46 -7.30 -1.51 11.27
C VAL A 46 -8.40 -2.18 12.07
N ASP A 47 -8.58 -3.46 11.86
CA ASP A 47 -9.47 -4.26 12.69
C ASP A 47 -8.82 -4.47 14.07
N PRO A 48 -9.50 -4.09 15.17
CA PRO A 48 -8.90 -4.06 16.49
C PRO A 48 -8.63 -5.45 17.07
N GLU A 49 -9.33 -6.50 16.64
CA GLU A 49 -9.15 -7.86 17.18
C GLU A 49 -8.20 -8.69 16.32
N SER A 50 -8.35 -8.64 15.01
CA SER A 50 -7.53 -9.43 14.07
C SER A 50 -6.21 -8.75 13.70
N GLY A 51 -6.12 -7.43 13.86
CA GLY A 51 -4.98 -6.63 13.39
C GLY A 51 -4.96 -6.41 11.88
N ASP A 52 -6.06 -6.71 11.17
CA ASP A 52 -6.13 -6.57 9.72
C ASP A 52 -6.15 -5.09 9.30
N LEU A 53 -5.08 -4.67 8.61
CA LEU A 53 -4.98 -3.37 7.98
C LEU A 53 -5.70 -3.42 6.62
N ILE A 54 -6.74 -2.62 6.48
CA ILE A 54 -7.66 -2.60 5.34
C ILE A 54 -7.61 -1.22 4.67
N ALA A 55 -7.55 -1.21 3.34
CA ALA A 55 -7.72 0.02 2.55
C ALA A 55 -9.21 0.35 2.42
N THR A 56 -9.69 1.41 3.07
CA THR A 56 -11.10 1.83 2.97
C THR A 56 -11.39 2.66 1.72
N LYS A 57 -10.35 3.25 1.12
CA LYS A 57 -10.44 4.02 -0.13
C LYS A 57 -9.47 3.47 -1.15
N ARG A 58 -9.79 3.69 -2.43
CA ARG A 58 -8.86 3.46 -3.53
C ARG A 58 -7.59 4.27 -3.31
N LEU A 59 -6.46 3.58 -3.32
CA LEU A 59 -5.16 4.19 -3.28
C LEU A 59 -4.84 4.64 -4.71
N ASP A 60 -4.57 5.92 -4.88
CA ASP A 60 -4.22 6.51 -6.17
C ASP A 60 -2.82 7.10 -6.01
N ARG A 61 -1.85 6.53 -6.73
CA ARG A 61 -0.45 6.94 -6.62
C ARG A 61 -0.26 8.39 -7.07
N GLU A 62 -0.98 8.83 -8.10
CA GLU A 62 -0.92 10.18 -8.65
C GLU A 62 -1.45 11.21 -7.65
N ARG A 63 -2.43 10.83 -6.85
CA ARG A 63 -2.97 11.67 -5.78
C ARG A 63 -2.05 11.70 -4.56
N ARG A 64 -1.58 10.53 -4.10
CA ARG A 64 -0.71 10.41 -2.93
C ARG A 64 0.02 9.06 -2.94
N SER A 65 1.32 9.12 -3.17
CA SER A 65 2.19 7.96 -3.26
C SER A 65 2.73 7.45 -1.92
N LYS A 66 2.59 8.22 -0.84
CA LYS A 66 3.12 7.86 0.49
C LYS A 66 2.17 8.20 1.62
N TYR A 67 2.01 7.25 2.53
CA TYR A 67 1.27 7.38 3.78
C TYR A 67 2.16 6.97 4.95
N SER A 68 2.00 7.62 6.10
CA SER A 68 2.71 7.27 7.33
C SER A 68 1.69 7.12 8.42
N LEU A 69 1.42 5.87 8.79
CA LEU A 69 0.47 5.50 9.83
C LEU A 69 1.21 5.32 11.14
N LEU A 70 0.62 5.80 12.24
CA LEU A 70 1.05 5.44 13.59
C LEU A 70 0.00 4.51 14.17
N VAL A 71 0.37 3.27 14.42
CA VAL A 71 -0.51 2.24 14.98
C VAL A 71 -0.06 1.93 16.40
N ARG A 72 -1.02 1.77 17.31
CA ARG A 72 -0.82 1.28 18.68
C ARG A 72 -1.39 -0.11 18.81
N ALA A 73 -0.61 -0.96 19.45
CA ALA A 73 -1.03 -2.25 19.98
C ALA A 73 -1.12 -2.10 21.51
N ASP A 74 -2.27 -2.44 22.11
CA ASP A 74 -2.54 -2.31 23.54
C ASP A 74 -3.15 -3.60 24.09
N ASP A 75 -2.53 -4.18 25.12
CA ASP A 75 -2.96 -5.41 25.78
C ASP A 75 -3.76 -5.16 27.08
N GLY A 76 -4.09 -3.89 27.37
CA GLY A 76 -4.74 -3.43 28.60
C GLY A 76 -3.80 -3.11 29.77
N LEU A 77 -2.53 -3.51 29.72
CA LEU A 77 -1.49 -3.25 30.71
C LEU A 77 -0.31 -2.46 30.12
N GLN A 78 0.11 -2.80 28.91
CA GLN A 78 1.17 -2.19 28.14
C GLN A 78 0.66 -1.80 26.75
N SER A 79 1.25 -0.74 26.21
CA SER A 79 1.02 -0.33 24.84
C SER A 79 2.33 -0.12 24.10
N SER A 80 2.34 -0.50 22.83
CA SER A 80 3.45 -0.33 21.92
C SER A 80 3.01 0.41 20.67
N ASP A 81 3.77 1.44 20.30
CA ASP A 81 3.52 2.25 19.12
C ASP A 81 4.46 1.87 17.98
N MET A 82 3.90 1.66 16.78
CA MET A 82 4.66 1.39 15.57
C MET A 82 4.26 2.31 14.42
N ARG A 83 5.27 2.94 13.82
CA ARG A 83 5.11 3.68 12.56
C ARG A 83 5.19 2.74 11.37
N ILE A 84 4.18 2.81 10.49
CA ILE A 84 4.08 2.08 9.24
C ILE A 84 4.10 3.08 8.09
N ASN A 85 5.11 3.01 7.23
CA ASN A 85 5.18 3.80 6.01
C ASN A 85 4.67 2.96 4.85
N ILE A 86 3.59 3.41 4.23
CA ILE A 86 3.00 2.76 3.06
C ILE A 86 3.40 3.55 1.83
N THR A 87 4.10 2.90 0.91
CA THR A 87 4.40 3.43 -0.41
C THR A 87 3.47 2.78 -1.42
N VAL A 88 2.70 3.59 -2.13
CA VAL A 88 1.85 3.12 -3.23
C VAL A 88 2.76 2.92 -4.45
N SER A 89 2.92 1.69 -4.90
CA SER A 89 3.65 1.38 -6.12
C SER A 89 2.73 1.44 -7.33
N ASP A 90 3.26 2.01 -8.40
CA ASP A 90 2.69 1.95 -9.75
C ASP A 90 2.61 0.50 -10.18
N VAL A 91 1.41 0.06 -10.57
CA VAL A 91 1.28 -1.21 -11.29
C VAL A 91 1.50 -0.87 -12.75
N ASN A 92 2.37 -1.60 -13.47
CA ASN A 92 2.54 -1.40 -14.91
C ASN A 92 1.32 -1.94 -15.68
N ASP A 93 0.17 -1.27 -15.52
CA ASP A 93 -1.12 -1.51 -16.18
C ASP A 93 -1.34 -0.54 -17.36
N HIS A 94 -0.30 0.21 -17.73
CA HIS A 94 -0.33 1.07 -18.91
C HIS A 94 -0.05 0.24 -20.17
N ILE A 95 -1.14 -0.20 -20.82
CA ILE A 95 -1.08 -0.66 -22.20
C ILE A 95 -0.43 0.45 -23.03
N PRO A 96 0.70 0.19 -23.74
CA PRO A 96 1.37 1.23 -24.52
C PRO A 96 0.41 1.77 -25.59
N LYS A 97 0.09 3.07 -25.49
CA LYS A 97 -0.72 3.76 -26.50
C LYS A 97 0.19 4.30 -27.59
N PHE A 98 0.14 3.68 -28.77
CA PHE A 98 0.77 4.24 -29.96
C PHE A 98 -0.04 5.45 -30.46
N SER A 99 0.64 6.51 -30.89
CA SER A 99 -0.01 7.72 -31.44
C SER A 99 -0.75 7.44 -32.75
N LYS A 100 -0.41 6.35 -33.44
CA LYS A 100 -1.12 5.82 -34.61
C LYS A 100 -1.27 4.31 -34.49
N PRO A 101 -2.38 3.73 -34.98
CA PRO A 101 -2.56 2.27 -35.01
C PRO A 101 -1.59 1.57 -35.97
N VAL A 102 -1.09 2.28 -36.98
CA VAL A 102 -0.08 1.81 -37.95
C VAL A 102 0.86 2.97 -38.26
N TYR A 103 2.16 2.66 -38.35
CA TYR A 103 3.17 3.56 -38.92
C TYR A 103 3.63 2.97 -40.25
N SER A 104 3.62 3.78 -41.31
CA SER A 104 4.10 3.40 -42.64
C SER A 104 5.02 4.52 -43.13
N PHE A 105 6.17 4.11 -43.65
CA PHE A 105 7.20 4.99 -44.19
C PHE A 105 7.78 4.33 -45.44
N ASP A 106 8.03 5.12 -46.47
CA ASP A 106 8.79 4.70 -47.65
C ASP A 106 10.25 5.10 -47.47
N ILE A 107 11.16 4.14 -47.62
CA ILE A 107 12.61 4.36 -47.46
C ILE A 107 13.29 4.07 -48.80
N PRO A 108 14.07 5.02 -49.36
CA PRO A 108 14.86 4.77 -50.56
C PRO A 108 15.95 3.73 -50.29
N GLU A 109 16.27 2.90 -51.28
CA GLU A 109 17.22 1.78 -51.16
C GLU A 109 18.63 2.23 -50.74
N ASP A 110 18.98 3.48 -51.03
CA ASP A 110 20.30 4.08 -50.73
C ASP A 110 20.37 4.70 -49.32
N ALA A 111 19.34 4.52 -48.48
CA ALA A 111 19.31 5.11 -47.14
C ALA A 111 20.43 4.54 -46.26
N THR A 112 21.32 5.42 -45.79
CA THR A 112 22.36 5.07 -44.83
C THR A 112 21.76 4.69 -43.47
N PRO A 113 22.22 3.62 -42.80
CA PRO A 113 21.70 3.23 -41.48
C PRO A 113 21.87 4.32 -40.40
N GLY A 114 20.75 4.68 -39.76
CA GLY A 114 20.65 5.26 -38.40
C GLY A 114 21.56 6.44 -38.03
N LYS A 115 21.14 7.67 -38.33
CA LYS A 115 21.65 8.88 -37.66
C LYS A 115 20.53 9.73 -37.09
#